data_AF-A0A8B6CXC5-F1
#
_entry.id   AF-A0A8B6CXC5-F1
#
_cell.length_a   1.000
_cell.length_b   1.000
_cell.length_c   1.000
_cell.angle_alpha   90.00
_cell.angle_beta   90.00
_cell.angle_gamma   90.00
#
_symmetry.space_group_name_H-M   'P 1'
#
loop_
_entity.id
_entity.type
_entity.pdbx_description
1 polymer ?
#
loop_
_entity_poly.entity_id
_entity_poly.type
_entity_poly.pdbx_seq_one_letter_code
_entity_poly.pdbx_strand_id
1 'polypeptide(L)'
;MVDVQRSQWLLSMPACGEMNQAVQDLTGIGYHTSEQHKEESQARQKRDKDDILTVLSFIKDRDPFKGDDSLRNIENGITADSSVNADSTEEVGKGIIQSLVGKNIMDYTFRKKQQLITLGNKTSVKIDGELVEVDPQLLFQRCTAVANTLFDDISVIFQYELCSVPFSLFDSNGEAHKSVLFDSIWNLVKSETTEINTEHVKYVLDGGSLIHRKPWVKGQTFSSICESYVQYVIKHYADATIVFDGYPDTPTLKDVTHVRRTKGILVPKVEFTADMPCRSKKKFFLSNSYNKQRFIKMLSLKLEDCNYKVVHAPDDADVTIVQTPVQHAQHSQVIVIGEDTDLLVILCSRSQSDHHNIYFKSEPKQSTLRIRIWDINKTKEKLGKTICNILPVIHAFTGCDTVSHIFGHGKGAVLKKNMSSQYLQEKAMTFLNDSNHNEIAKAGEKIFLHLYGGLELESLDLLRYRKFASKVLVGNIYVQVHSLSPTSNAAKFHSLRTFYQSKIWIQDDVEIHPIDWGWYTSGNKLLPIRSTLPPAPDKLLKTIRCNCKQNCDSKRCTCRKHGIDCSIGCGEFRGINCTNSPNLTQCDLTST
;
A
#
# COMPACT_ATOMS: atom_id res chain seq x y z
N MET A 1 -17.13 36.06 -15.86
CA MET A 1 -16.12 37.13 -15.97
C MET A 1 -16.14 37.60 -17.40
N VAL A 2 -16.68 38.79 -17.65
CA VAL A 2 -16.81 39.35 -19.01
C VAL A 2 -15.41 39.67 -19.52
N ASP A 3 -15.13 39.51 -20.82
CA ASP A 3 -13.77 39.69 -21.37
C ASP A 3 -13.14 41.04 -20.99
N VAL A 4 -13.95 42.07 -20.77
CA VAL A 4 -13.54 43.37 -20.22
C VAL A 4 -12.81 43.25 -18.87
N GLN A 5 -13.31 42.42 -17.94
CA GLN A 5 -12.68 42.20 -16.64
C GLN A 5 -11.35 41.43 -16.75
N ARG A 6 -11.26 40.50 -17.72
CA ARG A 6 -10.00 39.79 -18.01
C ARG A 6 -8.97 40.73 -18.62
N SER A 7 -9.37 41.57 -19.57
CA SER A 7 -8.51 42.60 -20.14
C SER A 7 -8.03 43.59 -19.09
N GLN A 8 -8.89 44.00 -18.17
CA GLN A 8 -8.49 44.90 -17.08
C GLN A 8 -7.46 44.26 -16.15
N TRP A 9 -7.57 42.95 -15.88
CA TRP A 9 -6.59 42.23 -15.07
C TRP A 9 -5.28 41.99 -15.84
N LEU A 10 -5.35 41.57 -17.11
CA LEU A 10 -4.20 41.34 -18.01
C LEU A 10 -3.41 42.62 -18.31
N LEU A 11 -4.10 43.74 -18.50
CA LEU A 11 -3.49 45.01 -18.93
C LEU A 11 -3.14 45.94 -17.77
N SER A 12 -3.58 45.64 -16.54
CA SER A 12 -3.23 46.45 -15.37
C SER A 12 -1.73 46.48 -15.10
N MET A 13 -1.04 45.35 -15.24
CA MET A 13 0.41 45.27 -15.01
C MET A 13 1.23 46.01 -16.07
N PRO A 14 0.98 45.85 -17.39
CA PRO A 14 1.62 46.69 -18.41
C PRO A 14 1.37 48.19 -18.20
N ALA A 15 0.13 48.61 -17.94
CA ALA A 15 -0.21 50.03 -17.75
C ALA A 15 0.45 50.63 -16.49
N CYS A 16 0.50 49.88 -15.38
CA CYS A 16 1.25 50.28 -14.19
C CYS A 16 2.76 50.35 -14.47
N GLY A 17 3.28 49.47 -15.32
CA GLY A 17 4.68 49.49 -15.78
C GLY A 17 5.01 50.77 -16.54
N GLU A 18 4.18 51.18 -17.50
CA GLU A 18 4.34 52.43 -18.25
C GLU A 18 4.29 53.66 -17.36
N MET A 19 3.30 53.75 -16.44
CA MET A 19 3.21 54.84 -15.48
C MET A 19 4.45 54.91 -14.57
N ASN A 20 4.92 53.76 -14.09
CA ASN A 20 6.10 53.70 -13.23
C ASN A 20 7.36 54.12 -13.99
N GLN A 21 7.50 53.76 -15.27
CA GLN A 21 8.62 54.21 -16.11
C GLN A 21 8.57 55.73 -16.33
N ALA A 22 7.40 56.28 -16.68
CA ALA A 22 7.23 57.71 -16.88
C ALA A 22 7.54 58.54 -15.61
N VAL A 23 7.18 58.02 -14.43
CA VAL A 23 7.51 58.66 -13.14
C VAL A 23 9.01 58.59 -12.85
N GLN A 24 9.68 57.48 -13.18
CA GLN A 24 11.13 57.37 -13.04
C GLN A 24 11.88 58.32 -13.97
N ASP A 25 11.43 58.43 -15.23
CA ASP A 25 12.00 59.35 -16.21
C ASP A 25 11.80 60.82 -15.78
N LEU A 26 10.62 61.16 -15.25
CA LEU A 26 10.30 62.50 -14.74
C LEU A 26 11.15 62.88 -13.51
N THR A 27 11.39 61.93 -12.61
CA THR A 27 12.09 62.18 -11.35
C THR A 27 13.60 61.99 -11.42
N GLY A 28 14.10 61.34 -12.48
CA GLY A 28 15.51 60.97 -12.62
C GLY A 28 15.99 59.89 -11.64
N ILE A 29 15.06 59.23 -10.93
CA ILE A 29 15.35 58.19 -9.94
C ILE A 29 14.91 56.84 -10.51
N GLY A 30 15.86 56.03 -10.97
CA GLY A 30 15.60 54.67 -11.47
C GLY A 30 15.58 53.64 -10.33
N TYR A 31 14.51 52.84 -10.23
CA TYR A 31 14.36 51.75 -9.25
C TYR A 31 14.76 50.38 -9.82
N HIS A 32 15.65 50.36 -10.82
CA HIS A 32 16.16 49.11 -11.38
C HIS A 32 17.06 48.43 -10.33
N THR A 33 16.62 47.29 -9.79
CA THR A 33 17.48 46.44 -8.94
C THR A 33 18.36 45.49 -9.76
N SER A 34 18.19 45.42 -11.09
CA SER A 34 19.09 44.80 -12.07
C SER A 34 18.58 45.08 -13.51
N GLU A 35 19.45 45.11 -14.53
CA GLU A 35 19.07 45.23 -15.96
C GLU A 35 18.33 44.00 -16.52
N GLN A 36 18.27 42.89 -15.77
CA GLN A 36 17.68 41.64 -16.23
C GLN A 36 16.40 41.31 -15.46
N HIS A 37 15.31 41.06 -16.19
CA HIS A 37 14.06 40.58 -15.60
C HIS A 37 14.33 39.25 -14.87
N LYS A 38 13.74 39.03 -13.69
CA LYS A 38 14.00 37.85 -12.85
C LYS A 38 13.79 36.52 -13.61
N GLU A 39 12.82 36.49 -14.52
CA GLU A 39 12.53 35.34 -15.37
C GLU A 39 13.57 35.10 -16.48
N GLU A 40 14.38 36.10 -16.83
CA GLU A 40 15.44 35.99 -17.83
C GLU A 40 16.81 35.69 -17.21
N SER A 41 16.90 35.59 -15.88
CA SER A 41 18.14 35.25 -15.20
C SER A 41 18.66 33.87 -15.63
N GLN A 42 19.99 33.73 -15.71
CA GLN A 42 20.63 32.44 -16.05
C GLN A 42 20.19 31.30 -15.10
N ALA A 43 19.92 31.62 -13.83
CA ALA A 43 19.42 30.66 -12.86
C ALA A 43 18.01 30.16 -13.19
N ARG A 44 17.12 31.05 -13.67
CA ARG A 44 15.78 30.68 -14.13
C ARG A 44 15.87 29.85 -15.42
N GLN A 45 16.61 30.31 -16.42
CA GLN A 45 16.81 29.60 -17.68
C GLN A 45 17.38 28.18 -17.47
N LYS A 46 18.34 28.04 -16.54
CA LYS A 46 18.89 26.73 -16.15
C LYS A 46 17.82 25.84 -15.53
N ARG A 47 17.00 26.37 -14.61
CA ARG A 47 15.91 25.61 -13.99
C ARG A 47 14.88 25.16 -15.02
N ASP A 48 14.45 26.06 -15.91
CA ASP A 48 13.49 25.73 -16.96
C ASP A 48 14.06 24.66 -17.91
N LYS A 49 15.35 24.75 -18.25
CA LYS A 49 16.04 23.70 -19.03
C LYS A 49 16.07 22.35 -18.29
N ASP A 50 16.38 22.35 -17.00
CA ASP A 50 16.39 21.13 -16.17
C ASP A 50 14.97 20.54 -16.05
N ASP A 51 13.94 21.37 -15.91
CA ASP A 51 12.54 20.96 -15.88
C ASP A 51 12.10 20.37 -17.24
N ILE A 52 12.45 21.01 -18.36
CA ILE A 52 12.21 20.50 -19.71
C ILE A 52 12.89 19.14 -19.91
N LEU A 53 14.16 19.01 -19.52
CA LEU A 53 14.89 17.74 -19.62
C LEU A 53 14.25 16.65 -18.75
N THR A 54 13.72 17.02 -17.58
CA THR A 54 12.99 16.12 -16.69
C THR A 54 11.73 15.59 -17.38
N VAL A 55 10.89 16.48 -17.93
CA VAL A 55 9.67 16.12 -18.66
C VAL A 55 9.97 15.26 -19.88
N LEU A 56 10.96 15.66 -20.71
CA LEU A 56 11.36 14.89 -21.88
C LEU A 56 11.86 13.49 -21.49
N SER A 57 12.64 13.39 -20.41
CA SER A 57 13.10 12.09 -19.91
C SER A 57 11.96 11.23 -19.36
N PHE A 58 10.92 11.85 -18.79
CA PHE A 58 9.75 11.18 -18.25
C PHE A 58 8.87 10.60 -19.36
N ILE A 59 8.59 11.39 -20.40
CA ILE A 59 7.76 11.02 -21.55
C ILE A 59 8.45 10.01 -22.47
N LYS A 60 9.78 10.11 -22.65
CA LYS A 60 10.54 9.20 -23.52
C LYS A 60 10.35 7.71 -23.18
N ASP A 61 10.21 7.39 -21.90
CA ASP A 61 10.00 6.02 -21.41
C ASP A 61 8.49 5.69 -21.25
N ARG A 62 7.60 6.65 -21.46
CA ARG A 62 6.14 6.59 -21.21
C ARG A 62 5.37 7.29 -22.33
N ASP A 63 5.70 6.93 -23.56
CA ASP A 63 5.15 7.60 -24.74
C ASP A 63 3.62 7.49 -24.75
N PRO A 64 2.88 8.61 -24.55
CA PRO A 64 1.43 8.61 -24.50
C PRO A 64 0.80 8.37 -25.88
N PHE A 65 1.60 8.35 -26.95
CA PHE A 65 1.15 8.14 -28.33
C PHE A 65 1.49 6.74 -28.85
N LYS A 66 2.08 5.87 -28.03
CA LYS A 66 2.28 4.48 -28.41
C LYS A 66 0.92 3.78 -28.45
N GLY A 67 0.57 3.18 -29.59
CA GLY A 67 -0.73 2.52 -29.82
C GLY A 67 -1.00 1.41 -28.80
N ASP A 68 -1.81 1.74 -27.80
CA ASP A 68 -2.37 0.84 -26.80
C ASP A 68 -3.82 1.31 -26.58
N ASP A 69 -4.77 0.41 -26.80
CA ASP A 69 -6.20 0.73 -26.74
C ASP A 69 -6.70 0.91 -25.29
N SER A 70 -5.84 0.66 -24.29
CA SER A 70 -6.20 0.77 -22.88
C SER A 70 -5.94 2.16 -22.29
N LEU A 71 -6.95 2.73 -21.62
CA LEU A 71 -6.80 3.99 -20.88
C LEU A 71 -5.85 3.77 -19.70
N ARG A 72 -4.74 4.52 -19.64
CA ARG A 72 -3.68 4.30 -18.64
C ARG A 72 -3.19 5.60 -18.04
N ASN A 73 -2.95 5.59 -16.74
CA ASN A 73 -2.27 6.69 -16.06
C ASN A 73 -0.78 6.72 -16.47
N ILE A 74 -0.30 7.82 -17.04
CA ILE A 74 1.07 7.91 -17.55
C ILE A 74 2.10 7.90 -16.42
N GLU A 75 1.78 8.48 -15.25
CA GLU A 75 2.69 8.55 -14.11
C GLU A 75 2.93 7.18 -13.46
N ASN A 76 1.85 6.41 -13.28
CA ASN A 76 1.86 5.18 -12.51
C ASN A 76 1.49 3.93 -13.32
N GLY A 77 1.33 4.03 -14.64
CA GLY A 77 1.07 2.92 -15.55
C GLY A 77 -0.15 2.03 -15.24
N ILE A 78 -1.01 2.41 -14.29
CA ILE A 78 -2.25 1.69 -13.98
C ILE A 78 -3.17 1.80 -15.18
N THR A 79 -3.54 0.66 -15.74
CA THR A 79 -4.60 0.54 -16.73
C THR A 79 -5.95 0.68 -16.02
N ALA A 80 -6.77 1.57 -16.54
CA ALA A 80 -8.09 1.86 -16.05
C ALA A 80 -9.02 0.67 -16.34
N ASP A 81 -9.95 0.41 -15.43
CA ASP A 81 -11.04 -0.51 -15.71
C ASP A 81 -12.05 0.13 -16.68
N SER A 82 -12.96 -0.68 -17.21
CA SER A 82 -13.95 -0.25 -18.22
C SER A 82 -14.95 0.80 -17.71
N SER A 83 -14.99 1.11 -16.42
CA SER A 83 -15.86 2.16 -15.86
C SER A 83 -15.22 3.55 -15.87
N VAL A 84 -13.90 3.65 -16.05
CA VAL A 84 -13.19 4.94 -16.16
C VAL A 84 -13.40 5.54 -17.54
N ASN A 85 -13.74 6.82 -17.61
CA ASN A 85 -14.03 7.53 -18.86
C ASN A 85 -13.29 8.89 -18.97
N ALA A 86 -12.04 8.93 -18.48
CA ALA A 86 -11.17 10.12 -18.50
C ALA A 86 -10.79 10.63 -19.87
N ASP A 87 -10.70 9.74 -20.82
CA ASP A 87 -10.58 10.00 -22.24
C ASP A 87 -11.82 10.68 -22.85
N SER A 88 -13.03 10.39 -22.35
CA SER A 88 -14.28 11.01 -22.83
C SER A 88 -14.61 12.36 -22.18
N THR A 89 -13.61 13.08 -21.63
CA THR A 89 -13.83 14.33 -20.87
C THR A 89 -14.62 15.38 -21.66
N GLU A 90 -14.33 15.54 -22.95
CA GLU A 90 -15.03 16.51 -23.80
C GLU A 90 -16.51 16.15 -24.00
N GLU A 91 -16.80 14.87 -24.27
CA GLU A 91 -18.16 14.38 -24.49
C GLU A 91 -19.00 14.50 -23.21
N VAL A 92 -18.44 14.10 -22.07
CA VAL A 92 -19.08 14.25 -20.75
C VAL A 92 -19.33 15.72 -20.43
N GLY A 93 -18.34 16.59 -20.66
CA GLY A 93 -18.46 18.03 -20.47
C GLY A 93 -19.55 18.65 -21.34
N LYS A 94 -19.60 18.30 -22.64
CA LYS A 94 -20.67 18.71 -23.55
C LYS A 94 -22.04 18.22 -23.07
N GLY A 95 -22.14 16.98 -22.60
CA GLY A 95 -23.39 16.44 -22.03
C GLY A 95 -23.87 17.21 -20.80
N ILE A 96 -22.95 17.61 -19.91
CA ILE A 96 -23.26 18.47 -18.76
C ILE A 96 -23.76 19.84 -19.23
N ILE A 97 -23.06 20.48 -20.18
CA ILE A 97 -23.44 21.78 -20.71
C ILE A 97 -24.79 21.73 -21.41
N GLN A 98 -25.04 20.71 -22.23
CA GLN A 98 -26.33 20.48 -22.88
C GLN A 98 -27.45 20.39 -21.84
N SER A 99 -27.18 19.74 -20.71
CA SER A 99 -28.18 19.58 -19.64
C SER A 99 -28.48 20.85 -18.85
N LEU A 100 -27.70 21.94 -19.05
CA LEU A 100 -27.96 23.30 -18.54
C LEU A 100 -28.92 24.08 -19.44
N VAL A 101 -28.99 23.75 -20.73
CA VAL A 101 -29.80 24.50 -21.71
C VAL A 101 -31.28 24.50 -21.29
N GLY A 102 -31.87 25.69 -21.23
CA GLY A 102 -33.28 25.88 -20.88
C GLY A 102 -33.62 25.77 -19.39
N LYS A 103 -32.62 25.65 -18.49
CA LYS A 103 -32.84 25.65 -17.04
C LYS A 103 -32.36 26.94 -16.39
N ASN A 104 -33.05 27.36 -15.34
CA ASN A 104 -32.57 28.44 -14.49
C ASN A 104 -31.32 27.99 -13.72
N ILE A 105 -30.33 28.88 -13.60
CA ILE A 105 -29.06 28.61 -12.89
C ILE A 105 -29.29 28.15 -11.44
N MET A 106 -30.30 28.72 -10.76
CA MET A 106 -30.61 28.39 -9.36
C MET A 106 -31.25 27.00 -9.21
N ASP A 107 -31.77 26.43 -10.30
CA ASP A 107 -32.51 25.18 -10.31
C ASP A 107 -31.65 23.99 -10.76
N TYR A 108 -30.48 24.26 -11.33
CA TYR A 108 -29.57 23.24 -11.82
C TYR A 108 -28.55 22.85 -10.74
N THR A 109 -28.47 21.55 -10.44
CA THR A 109 -27.49 21.01 -9.49
C THR A 109 -26.57 20.03 -10.20
N PHE A 110 -25.27 20.33 -10.20
CA PHE A 110 -24.23 19.41 -10.65
C PHE A 110 -24.27 18.12 -9.79
N ARG A 111 -24.31 16.95 -10.45
CA ARG A 111 -24.33 15.65 -9.78
C ARG A 111 -22.97 14.99 -9.95
N LYS A 112 -22.39 14.44 -8.87
CA LYS A 112 -21.14 13.67 -8.94
C LYS A 112 -21.19 12.53 -9.97
N LYS A 113 -22.34 11.86 -10.12
CA LYS A 113 -22.51 10.79 -11.13
C LYS A 113 -22.45 11.25 -12.59
N GLN A 114 -22.57 12.55 -12.84
CA GLN A 114 -22.41 13.13 -14.18
C GLN A 114 -20.97 13.56 -14.42
N GLN A 115 -20.13 13.57 -13.38
CA GLN A 115 -18.72 13.84 -13.53
C GLN A 115 -18.05 12.61 -14.15
N LEU A 116 -17.01 12.91 -14.90
CA LEU A 116 -15.94 12.02 -15.27
C LEU A 116 -15.55 11.08 -14.11
N ILE A 117 -15.46 9.77 -14.40
CA ILE A 117 -14.85 8.75 -13.56
C ILE A 117 -13.35 8.70 -13.89
N THR A 118 -12.49 9.05 -12.92
CA THR A 118 -11.03 9.05 -13.09
C THR A 118 -10.39 7.78 -12.53
N LEU A 119 -9.15 7.49 -12.96
CA LEU A 119 -8.30 6.44 -12.38
C LEU A 119 -8.06 6.59 -10.86
N GLY A 120 -8.21 7.79 -10.31
CA GLY A 120 -8.06 8.08 -8.88
C GLY A 120 -9.29 7.74 -8.03
N ASN A 121 -10.41 7.34 -8.63
CA ASN A 121 -11.71 7.14 -7.97
C ASN A 121 -11.76 5.82 -7.16
N LYS A 122 -10.72 5.52 -6.38
CA LYS A 122 -10.48 4.22 -5.71
C LYS A 122 -11.39 3.89 -4.53
N THR A 123 -12.34 4.74 -4.15
CA THR A 123 -13.28 4.45 -3.05
C THR A 123 -14.71 4.58 -3.52
N SER A 124 -15.11 3.67 -4.40
CA SER A 124 -16.51 3.48 -4.79
C SER A 124 -17.19 2.46 -3.87
N VAL A 125 -18.38 2.81 -3.41
CA VAL A 125 -19.31 1.93 -2.70
C VAL A 125 -20.41 1.58 -3.68
N LYS A 126 -20.74 0.29 -3.80
CA LYS A 126 -21.86 -0.15 -4.62
C LYS A 126 -23.18 0.14 -3.89
N ILE A 127 -24.00 1.02 -4.44
CA ILE A 127 -25.35 1.34 -3.95
C ILE A 127 -26.32 0.99 -5.07
N ASP A 128 -27.24 0.04 -4.82
CA ASP A 128 -28.26 -0.42 -5.78
C ASP A 128 -27.72 -0.82 -7.17
N GLY A 129 -26.50 -1.36 -7.23
CA GLY A 129 -25.87 -1.77 -8.49
C GLY A 129 -24.87 -0.76 -9.07
N GLU A 130 -24.94 0.51 -8.67
CA GLU A 130 -24.08 1.61 -9.16
C GLU A 130 -22.89 1.89 -8.23
N LEU A 131 -21.72 2.19 -8.80
CA LEU A 131 -20.52 2.57 -8.04
C LEU A 131 -20.54 4.07 -7.70
N VAL A 132 -20.65 4.40 -6.40
CA VAL A 132 -20.69 5.79 -5.90
C VAL A 132 -19.44 6.11 -5.10
N GLU A 133 -18.72 7.16 -5.50
CA GLU A 133 -17.51 7.63 -4.82
C GLU A 133 -17.85 8.39 -3.53
N VAL A 134 -17.35 7.89 -2.39
CA VAL A 134 -17.54 8.51 -1.08
C VAL A 134 -16.22 8.53 -0.31
N ASP A 135 -15.87 9.69 0.24
CA ASP A 135 -14.76 9.81 1.18
C ASP A 135 -14.98 8.86 2.37
N PRO A 136 -14.02 7.98 2.72
CA PRO A 136 -14.17 6.98 3.76
C PRO A 136 -14.59 7.53 5.12
N GLN A 137 -14.04 8.69 5.48
CA GLN A 137 -14.29 9.33 6.75
C GLN A 137 -15.66 10.03 6.75
N LEU A 138 -16.05 10.61 5.62
CA LEU A 138 -17.40 11.13 5.40
C LEU A 138 -18.47 10.02 5.41
N LEU A 139 -18.18 8.84 4.83
CA LEU A 139 -19.08 7.69 4.89
C LEU A 139 -19.26 7.22 6.33
N PHE A 140 -18.15 7.09 7.06
CA PHE A 140 -18.15 6.70 8.47
C PHE A 140 -19.00 7.67 9.32
N GLN A 141 -18.80 8.97 9.15
CA GLN A 141 -19.56 10.01 9.86
C GLN A 141 -21.06 9.98 9.52
N ARG A 142 -21.41 9.82 8.24
CA ARG A 142 -22.81 9.74 7.82
C ARG A 142 -23.50 8.50 8.37
N CYS A 143 -22.84 7.35 8.28
CA CYS A 143 -23.37 6.10 8.79
C CYS A 143 -23.61 6.17 10.30
N THR A 144 -22.62 6.67 11.06
CA THR A 144 -22.72 6.78 12.52
C THR A 144 -23.77 7.82 12.96
N ALA A 145 -23.89 8.96 12.26
CA ALA A 145 -24.90 9.97 12.57
C ALA A 145 -26.33 9.48 12.33
N VAL A 146 -26.55 8.70 11.27
CA VAL A 146 -27.88 8.20 10.89
C VAL A 146 -28.27 6.94 11.67
N ALA A 147 -27.28 6.15 12.12
CA ALA A 147 -27.52 4.89 12.80
C ALA A 147 -28.39 5.01 14.06
N ASN A 148 -28.20 6.08 14.84
CA ASN A 148 -28.99 6.36 16.05
C ASN A 148 -30.50 6.46 15.80
N THR A 149 -30.91 6.66 14.55
CA THR A 149 -32.32 6.78 14.17
C THR A 149 -32.87 5.56 13.45
N LEU A 150 -32.02 4.54 13.21
CA LEU A 150 -32.37 3.36 12.42
C LEU A 150 -32.13 2.05 13.15
N PHE A 151 -31.30 2.04 14.17
CA PHE A 151 -30.96 0.85 14.93
C PHE A 151 -31.20 1.14 16.40
N ASP A 152 -31.92 0.25 17.06
CA ASP A 152 -32.11 0.31 18.51
C ASP A 152 -30.77 0.04 19.23
N ASP A 153 -29.97 -0.86 18.67
CA ASP A 153 -28.59 -1.09 19.07
C ASP A 153 -27.62 -0.64 17.97
N ILE A 154 -26.97 0.51 18.22
CA ILE A 154 -25.98 1.09 17.32
C ILE A 154 -24.71 0.21 17.24
N SER A 155 -24.42 -0.62 18.26
CA SER A 155 -23.20 -1.44 18.27
C SER A 155 -23.14 -2.40 17.07
N VAL A 156 -24.30 -2.84 16.56
CA VAL A 156 -24.43 -3.74 15.40
C VAL A 156 -23.83 -3.15 14.12
N ILE A 157 -23.81 -1.83 13.95
CA ILE A 157 -23.22 -1.24 12.73
C ILE A 157 -21.69 -1.34 12.74
N PHE A 158 -21.06 -1.49 13.91
CA PHE A 158 -19.61 -1.52 14.05
C PHE A 158 -18.98 -2.86 13.68
N GLN A 159 -19.80 -3.87 13.37
CA GLN A 159 -19.36 -5.08 12.65
C GLN A 159 -19.02 -4.80 11.17
N TYR A 160 -19.47 -3.66 10.65
CA TYR A 160 -19.10 -3.17 9.32
C TYR A 160 -17.98 -2.12 9.43
N GLU A 161 -17.22 -1.97 8.35
CA GLU A 161 -16.13 -0.99 8.33
C GLU A 161 -16.65 0.46 8.31
N LEU A 162 -17.89 0.67 7.83
CA LEU A 162 -18.52 1.98 7.58
C LEU A 162 -17.70 2.86 6.62
N CYS A 163 -16.86 2.21 5.82
CA CYS A 163 -15.99 2.78 4.80
C CYS A 163 -15.74 1.70 3.71
N SER A 164 -15.19 2.10 2.56
CA SER A 164 -14.99 1.20 1.41
C SER A 164 -13.93 0.11 1.64
N VAL A 165 -13.00 0.32 2.58
CA VAL A 165 -11.93 -0.62 2.93
C VAL A 165 -11.63 -0.56 4.43
N PRO A 166 -11.10 -1.64 5.05
CA PRO A 166 -10.68 -1.63 6.46
C PRO A 166 -9.46 -0.73 6.69
N PHE A 167 -9.68 0.54 7.02
CA PHE A 167 -8.61 1.55 7.10
C PHE A 167 -7.59 1.35 8.24
N SER A 168 -7.91 0.49 9.21
CA SER A 168 -6.99 0.07 10.26
C SER A 168 -5.93 -0.93 9.77
N LEU A 169 -6.15 -1.53 8.59
CA LEU A 169 -5.26 -2.52 7.97
C LEU A 169 -4.75 -2.10 6.59
N PHE A 170 -5.49 -1.24 5.88
CA PHE A 170 -5.20 -0.83 4.50
C PHE A 170 -5.30 0.69 4.37
N ASP A 171 -4.41 1.34 3.63
CA ASP A 171 -4.59 2.75 3.28
C ASP A 171 -5.54 2.95 2.08
N SER A 172 -5.74 4.20 1.63
CA SER A 172 -6.62 4.53 0.49
C SER A 172 -6.16 3.91 -0.84
N ASN A 173 -4.91 3.46 -0.93
CA ASN A 173 -4.37 2.70 -2.06
C ASN A 173 -4.30 1.18 -1.79
N GLY A 174 -4.61 0.74 -0.57
CA GLY A 174 -4.47 -0.64 -0.12
C GLY A 174 -3.03 -1.03 0.24
N GLU A 175 -2.15 -0.07 0.50
CA GLU A 175 -0.71 -0.27 0.69
C GLU A 175 -0.34 -0.50 2.16
N ALA A 176 0.60 -1.42 2.39
CA ALA A 176 1.25 -1.61 3.68
C ALA A 176 2.53 -0.76 3.74
N HIS A 177 2.74 0.00 4.82
CA HIS A 177 3.98 0.74 5.04
C HIS A 177 5.10 -0.19 5.53
N LYS A 178 6.31 -0.04 4.98
CA LYS A 178 7.51 -0.73 5.50
C LYS A 178 7.90 -0.13 6.85
N SER A 179 7.74 -0.91 7.92
CA SER A 179 8.26 -0.62 9.26
C SER A 179 9.42 -1.55 9.60
N VAL A 180 10.50 -1.03 10.19
CA VAL A 180 11.80 -1.71 10.27
C VAL A 180 11.99 -2.45 11.61
N LEU A 181 11.50 -3.70 11.70
CA LEU A 181 11.73 -4.60 12.86
C LEU A 181 13.24 -4.85 13.11
N PHE A 182 14.03 -4.79 12.05
CA PHE A 182 15.50 -4.81 12.04
C PHE A 182 16.14 -3.93 13.13
N ASP A 183 15.66 -2.69 13.27
CA ASP A 183 16.18 -1.73 14.25
C ASP A 183 15.83 -2.14 15.68
N SER A 184 14.67 -2.75 15.87
CA SER A 184 14.19 -3.17 17.19
C SER A 184 15.01 -4.35 17.70
N ILE A 185 15.24 -5.36 16.85
CA ILE A 185 16.10 -6.51 17.19
C ILE A 185 17.55 -6.02 17.39
N TRP A 186 18.05 -5.17 16.50
CA TRP A 186 19.40 -4.59 16.65
C TRP A 186 19.57 -3.91 18.01
N ASN A 187 18.63 -3.05 18.42
CA ASN A 187 18.72 -2.35 19.71
C ASN A 187 18.65 -3.28 20.93
N LEU A 188 18.02 -4.46 20.82
CA LEU A 188 18.04 -5.48 21.88
C LEU A 188 19.39 -6.20 21.98
N VAL A 189 20.10 -6.35 20.85
CA VAL A 189 21.32 -7.17 20.77
C VAL A 189 22.62 -6.35 20.83
N LYS A 190 22.58 -5.06 20.47
CA LYS A 190 23.71 -4.12 20.27
C LYS A 190 24.72 -4.00 21.43
N SER A 191 24.43 -4.50 22.63
CA SER A 191 25.34 -4.41 23.78
C SER A 191 26.70 -5.12 23.57
N GLU A 192 26.89 -5.87 22.48
CA GLU A 192 28.12 -6.60 22.18
C GLU A 192 28.61 -6.31 20.74
N THR A 193 29.82 -5.77 20.60
CA THR A 193 30.55 -5.78 19.33
C THR A 193 30.91 -7.22 18.98
N THR A 194 30.48 -7.69 17.80
CA THR A 194 30.80 -9.03 17.30
C THR A 194 31.91 -8.93 16.27
N GLU A 195 33.11 -9.35 16.64
CA GLU A 195 34.18 -9.63 15.66
C GLU A 195 33.91 -11.01 15.05
N ILE A 196 33.89 -11.09 13.71
CA ILE A 196 33.69 -12.36 13.00
C ILE A 196 35.06 -12.85 12.54
N ASN A 197 35.45 -14.08 12.91
CA ASN A 197 36.56 -14.74 12.23
C ASN A 197 36.12 -15.09 10.80
N THR A 198 36.81 -14.55 9.80
CA THR A 198 36.50 -14.76 8.37
C THR A 198 37.34 -15.85 7.72
N GLU A 199 38.20 -16.52 8.48
CA GLU A 199 38.93 -17.70 8.00
C GLU A 199 37.97 -18.89 7.84
N HIS A 200 38.04 -19.57 6.69
CA HIS A 200 37.26 -20.78 6.40
C HIS A 200 35.73 -20.64 6.56
N VAL A 201 35.17 -19.50 6.16
CA VAL A 201 33.72 -19.25 6.19
C VAL A 201 33.08 -19.47 4.83
N LYS A 202 31.81 -19.92 4.83
CA LYS A 202 30.95 -19.93 3.65
C LYS A 202 30.08 -18.68 3.61
N TYR A 203 29.88 -18.13 2.43
CA TYR A 203 28.98 -17.00 2.20
C TYR A 203 27.69 -17.47 1.54
N VAL A 204 26.56 -16.91 1.98
CA VAL A 204 25.28 -17.02 1.27
C VAL A 204 24.83 -15.61 0.93
N LEU A 205 24.65 -15.32 -0.36
CA LEU A 205 24.29 -13.99 -0.84
C LEU A 205 22.81 -13.96 -1.27
N ASP A 206 22.08 -12.98 -0.75
CA ASP A 206 20.80 -12.54 -1.32
C ASP A 206 21.07 -11.95 -2.72
N GLY A 207 20.73 -12.72 -3.75
CA GLY A 207 20.87 -12.35 -5.14
C GLY A 207 20.01 -11.15 -5.53
N GLY A 208 18.85 -10.97 -4.89
CA GLY A 208 17.98 -9.81 -5.04
C GLY A 208 18.66 -8.52 -4.55
N SER A 209 19.37 -8.58 -3.42
CA SER A 209 20.22 -7.47 -2.96
C SER A 209 21.45 -7.26 -3.86
N LEU A 210 22.11 -8.35 -4.27
CA LEU A 210 23.31 -8.32 -5.11
C LEU A 210 23.08 -7.57 -6.42
N ILE A 211 21.98 -7.84 -7.14
CA ILE A 211 21.68 -7.15 -8.41
C ILE A 211 21.49 -5.65 -8.24
N HIS A 212 21.20 -5.14 -7.04
CA HIS A 212 21.07 -3.72 -6.79
C HIS A 212 22.42 -3.04 -6.46
N ARG A 213 23.48 -3.81 -6.21
CA ARG A 213 24.78 -3.33 -5.71
C ARG A 213 25.59 -2.49 -6.68
N LYS A 214 25.61 -2.86 -7.98
CA LYS A 214 26.44 -2.16 -8.98
C LYS A 214 25.65 -1.18 -9.84
N PRO A 215 26.07 0.07 -10.01
CA PRO A 215 25.48 0.94 -11.03
C PRO A 215 25.72 0.34 -12.42
N TRP A 216 24.76 0.51 -13.32
CA TRP A 216 24.94 0.15 -14.73
C TRP A 216 25.35 1.41 -15.50
N VAL A 217 26.44 1.35 -16.25
CA VAL A 217 26.86 2.47 -17.10
C VAL A 217 26.15 2.33 -18.45
N LYS A 218 25.56 3.42 -18.93
CA LYS A 218 24.80 3.44 -20.19
C LYS A 218 25.72 3.05 -21.35
N GLY A 219 25.28 2.09 -22.17
CA GLY A 219 26.04 1.63 -23.34
C GLY A 219 26.99 0.45 -23.06
N GLN A 220 27.16 0.01 -21.81
CA GLN A 220 27.82 -1.27 -21.53
C GLN A 220 27.01 -2.44 -22.06
N THR A 221 27.69 -3.47 -22.55
CA THR A 221 27.06 -4.73 -22.95
C THR A 221 26.52 -5.46 -21.73
N PHE A 222 25.50 -6.31 -21.91
CA PHE A 222 24.98 -7.13 -20.81
C PHE A 222 26.04 -8.08 -20.23
N SER A 223 26.96 -8.60 -21.05
CA SER A 223 28.11 -9.40 -20.59
C SER A 223 29.01 -8.57 -19.67
N SER A 224 29.40 -7.36 -20.09
CA SER A 224 30.26 -6.47 -19.29
C SER A 224 29.58 -6.08 -17.97
N ILE A 225 28.26 -5.86 -18.00
CA ILE A 225 27.48 -5.63 -16.78
C ILE A 225 27.56 -6.86 -15.86
N CYS A 226 27.31 -8.07 -16.36
CA CYS A 226 27.38 -9.30 -15.57
C CYS A 226 28.79 -9.54 -15.01
N GLU A 227 29.83 -9.35 -15.81
CA GLU A 227 31.23 -9.45 -15.39
C GLU A 227 31.53 -8.51 -14.21
N SER A 228 30.96 -7.30 -14.20
CA SER A 228 31.13 -6.38 -13.06
C SER A 228 30.55 -6.90 -11.73
N TYR A 229 29.51 -7.74 -11.78
CA TYR A 229 28.96 -8.44 -10.62
C TYR A 229 29.83 -9.64 -10.24
N VAL A 230 30.28 -10.44 -11.21
CA VAL A 230 31.19 -11.56 -10.98
C VAL A 230 32.48 -11.10 -10.30
N GLN A 231 33.11 -10.03 -10.84
CA GLN A 231 34.32 -9.44 -10.25
C GLN A 231 34.08 -8.89 -8.84
N TYR A 232 32.86 -8.40 -8.55
CA TYR A 232 32.50 -8.03 -7.19
C TYR A 232 32.46 -9.25 -6.27
N VAL A 233 31.81 -10.34 -6.69
CA VAL A 233 31.72 -11.55 -5.89
C VAL A 233 33.11 -12.13 -5.63
N ILE A 234 33.95 -12.28 -6.68
CA ILE A 234 35.35 -12.75 -6.58
C ILE A 234 36.16 -11.92 -5.60
N LYS A 235 36.04 -10.60 -5.67
CA LYS A 235 36.81 -9.70 -4.80
C LYS A 235 36.42 -9.81 -3.32
N HIS A 236 35.18 -10.14 -3.01
CA HIS A 236 34.62 -10.00 -1.67
C HIS A 236 34.28 -11.31 -0.97
N TYR A 237 34.08 -12.40 -1.71
CA TYR A 237 33.60 -13.67 -1.16
C TYR A 237 34.32 -14.85 -1.82
N ALA A 238 35.16 -15.52 -1.04
CA ALA A 238 35.98 -16.63 -1.52
C ALA A 238 35.16 -17.89 -1.85
N ASP A 239 34.26 -18.30 -0.96
CA ASP A 239 33.33 -19.44 -1.15
C ASP A 239 31.90 -18.95 -0.92
N ALA A 240 31.14 -18.76 -2.01
CA ALA A 240 29.80 -18.19 -1.95
C ALA A 240 28.75 -19.03 -2.69
N THR A 241 27.57 -19.13 -2.09
CA THR A 241 26.34 -19.55 -2.76
C THR A 241 25.43 -18.34 -2.96
N ILE A 242 25.04 -18.06 -4.21
CA ILE A 242 24.17 -16.93 -4.55
C ILE A 242 22.76 -17.47 -4.80
N VAL A 243 21.78 -16.91 -4.11
CA VAL A 243 20.38 -17.36 -4.23
C VAL A 243 19.55 -16.24 -4.86
N PHE A 244 18.94 -16.51 -6.01
CA PHE A 244 18.09 -15.54 -6.73
C PHE A 244 16.61 -15.90 -6.61
N ASP A 245 15.76 -14.87 -6.59
CA ASP A 245 14.31 -15.02 -6.81
C ASP A 245 14.01 -15.70 -8.16
N GLY A 246 12.90 -16.42 -8.17
CA GLY A 246 12.18 -16.83 -9.36
C GLY A 246 11.12 -15.80 -9.75
N TYR A 247 10.82 -15.74 -11.04
CA TYR A 247 9.77 -14.90 -11.60
C TYR A 247 8.92 -15.76 -12.55
N PRO A 248 8.02 -16.61 -12.01
CA PRO A 248 7.18 -17.45 -12.84
C PRO A 248 6.17 -16.61 -13.63
N ASP A 249 5.67 -17.15 -14.74
CA ASP A 249 4.62 -16.50 -15.55
C ASP A 249 3.22 -16.62 -14.91
N THR A 250 3.10 -17.32 -13.78
CA THR A 250 1.87 -17.48 -12.99
C THR A 250 1.71 -16.38 -11.93
N PRO A 251 0.48 -16.03 -11.52
CA PRO A 251 0.26 -15.05 -10.47
C PRO A 251 0.94 -15.44 -9.15
N THR A 252 1.61 -14.49 -8.51
CA THR A 252 2.30 -14.68 -7.23
C THR A 252 1.78 -13.73 -6.16
N LEU A 253 2.04 -14.05 -4.89
CA LEU A 253 1.64 -13.19 -3.78
C LEU A 253 2.43 -11.87 -3.75
N LYS A 254 3.62 -11.84 -4.36
CA LYS A 254 4.44 -10.63 -4.47
C LYS A 254 4.07 -9.77 -5.68
N ASP A 255 3.17 -10.18 -6.58
CA ASP A 255 2.73 -9.39 -7.74
C ASP A 255 2.22 -8.00 -7.36
N VAL A 256 1.33 -7.92 -6.37
CA VAL A 256 0.81 -6.63 -5.88
C VAL A 256 1.95 -5.77 -5.34
N THR A 257 2.92 -6.38 -4.67
CA THR A 257 4.13 -5.71 -4.18
C THR A 257 5.06 -5.27 -5.30
N HIS A 258 5.23 -6.05 -6.36
CA HIS A 258 6.00 -5.67 -7.55
C HIS A 258 5.34 -4.50 -8.28
N VAL A 259 4.02 -4.55 -8.49
CA VAL A 259 3.24 -3.42 -9.05
C VAL A 259 3.37 -2.18 -8.18
N ARG A 260 3.30 -2.30 -6.85
CA ARG A 260 3.54 -1.19 -5.91
C ARG A 260 4.95 -0.59 -6.05
N ARG A 261 5.99 -1.44 -6.05
CA ARG A 261 7.40 -0.99 -6.16
C ARG A 261 7.72 -0.33 -7.50
N THR A 262 7.07 -0.79 -8.57
CA THR A 262 7.17 -0.18 -9.90
C THR A 262 6.31 1.06 -10.05
N LYS A 263 5.51 1.42 -9.02
CA LYS A 263 4.42 2.40 -9.12
C LYS A 263 3.59 2.14 -10.37
N GLY A 264 3.31 0.87 -10.69
CA GLY A 264 2.59 0.39 -11.87
C GLY A 264 3.19 0.71 -13.25
N ILE A 265 4.43 1.22 -13.33
CA ILE A 265 5.11 1.50 -14.60
C ILE A 265 5.31 0.19 -15.39
N LEU A 266 4.61 0.06 -16.51
CA LEU A 266 4.79 -1.02 -17.48
C LEU A 266 6.05 -0.77 -18.30
N VAL A 267 7.14 -1.45 -17.92
CA VAL A 267 8.37 -1.46 -18.71
C VAL A 267 8.27 -2.55 -19.77
N PRO A 268 8.62 -2.26 -21.04
CA PRO A 268 8.54 -3.25 -22.11
C PRO A 268 9.45 -4.46 -21.83
N LYS A 269 9.03 -5.63 -22.33
CA LYS A 269 9.90 -6.80 -22.42
C LYS A 269 11.06 -6.45 -23.36
N VAL A 270 12.27 -6.80 -22.96
CA VAL A 270 13.51 -6.57 -23.72
C VAL A 270 14.10 -7.92 -24.05
N GLU A 271 14.18 -8.22 -25.34
CA GLU A 271 15.01 -9.30 -25.86
C GLU A 271 16.45 -8.80 -26.00
N PHE A 272 17.40 -9.52 -25.42
CA PHE A 272 18.81 -9.16 -25.47
C PHE A 272 19.73 -10.39 -25.46
N THR A 273 20.91 -10.22 -26.05
CA THR A 273 22.04 -11.16 -25.96
C THR A 273 23.19 -10.52 -25.16
N ALA A 274 24.23 -11.31 -24.86
CA ALA A 274 25.35 -10.88 -24.03
C ALA A 274 26.08 -9.64 -24.59
N ASP A 275 26.25 -9.56 -25.92
CA ASP A 275 27.00 -8.48 -26.59
C ASP A 275 26.17 -7.21 -26.85
N MET A 276 24.85 -7.26 -26.63
CA MET A 276 24.00 -6.09 -26.86
C MET A 276 24.24 -5.02 -25.78
N PRO A 277 24.40 -3.74 -26.15
CA PRO A 277 24.54 -2.66 -25.18
C PRO A 277 23.22 -2.40 -24.46
N CYS A 278 23.24 -2.35 -23.13
CA CYS A 278 22.11 -1.96 -22.31
C CYS A 278 21.84 -0.46 -22.47
N ARG A 279 20.74 -0.13 -23.15
CA ARG A 279 20.30 1.26 -23.39
C ARG A 279 19.30 1.77 -22.35
N SER A 280 18.71 0.85 -21.58
CA SER A 280 17.72 1.16 -20.55
C SER A 280 18.37 1.56 -19.23
N LYS A 281 17.71 2.42 -18.46
CA LYS A 281 18.13 2.68 -17.07
C LYS A 281 17.89 1.43 -16.23
N LYS A 282 18.87 1.02 -15.42
CA LYS A 282 18.82 -0.16 -14.53
C LYS A 282 17.50 -0.29 -13.77
N LYS A 283 17.05 0.79 -13.11
CA LYS A 283 15.83 0.79 -12.29
C LYS A 283 14.59 0.40 -13.09
N PHE A 284 14.46 0.87 -14.33
CA PHE A 284 13.34 0.51 -15.21
C PHE A 284 13.51 -0.91 -15.73
N PHE A 285 14.70 -1.27 -16.21
CA PHE A 285 14.93 -2.61 -16.73
C PHE A 285 14.58 -3.70 -15.71
N LEU A 286 15.06 -3.58 -14.47
CA LEU A 286 14.83 -4.53 -13.38
C LEU A 286 13.42 -4.46 -12.78
N SER A 287 12.57 -3.52 -13.21
CA SER A 287 11.19 -3.41 -12.71
C SER A 287 10.24 -4.36 -13.44
N ASN A 288 10.62 -4.85 -14.62
CA ASN A 288 9.89 -5.88 -15.35
C ASN A 288 10.43 -7.26 -14.95
N SER A 289 9.54 -8.15 -14.48
CA SER A 289 9.89 -9.49 -13.99
C SER A 289 10.54 -10.36 -15.08
N TYR A 290 10.04 -10.30 -16.31
CA TYR A 290 10.61 -11.02 -17.46
C TYR A 290 12.05 -10.59 -17.75
N ASN A 291 12.29 -9.28 -17.83
CA ASN A 291 13.64 -8.74 -18.06
C ASN A 291 14.59 -9.11 -16.94
N LYS A 292 14.10 -9.00 -15.68
CA LYS A 292 14.85 -9.34 -14.48
C LYS A 292 15.25 -10.82 -14.46
N GLN A 293 14.33 -11.73 -14.76
CA GLN A 293 14.59 -13.17 -14.82
C GLN A 293 15.63 -13.53 -15.88
N ARG A 294 15.55 -12.93 -17.06
CA ARG A 294 16.53 -13.17 -18.14
C ARG A 294 17.92 -12.68 -17.77
N PHE A 295 18.00 -11.49 -17.17
CA PHE A 295 19.28 -10.96 -16.70
C PHE A 295 19.87 -11.83 -15.60
N ILE A 296 19.05 -12.27 -14.65
CA ILE A 296 19.44 -13.21 -13.60
C ILE A 296 20.01 -14.50 -14.21
N LYS A 297 19.32 -15.12 -15.18
CA LYS A 297 19.81 -16.34 -15.85
C LYS A 297 21.18 -16.14 -16.51
N MET A 298 21.39 -15.01 -17.20
CA MET A 298 22.68 -14.68 -17.81
C MET A 298 23.79 -14.48 -16.75
N LEU A 299 23.47 -13.78 -15.66
CA LEU A 299 24.39 -13.58 -14.55
C LEU A 299 24.73 -14.90 -13.84
N SER A 300 23.75 -15.79 -13.65
CA SER A 300 23.95 -17.11 -13.05
C SER A 300 25.00 -17.92 -13.81
N LEU A 301 24.86 -18.03 -15.14
CA LEU A 301 25.83 -18.75 -15.97
C LEU A 301 27.25 -18.21 -15.80
N LYS A 302 27.41 -16.88 -15.78
CA LYS A 302 28.72 -16.24 -15.59
C LYS A 302 29.32 -16.47 -14.20
N LEU A 303 28.47 -16.57 -13.17
CA LEU A 303 28.91 -16.91 -11.80
C LEU A 303 29.31 -18.39 -11.72
N GLU A 304 28.55 -19.28 -12.33
CA GLU A 304 28.82 -20.72 -12.41
C GLU A 304 30.10 -21.02 -13.18
N ASP A 305 30.37 -20.30 -14.28
CA ASP A 305 31.63 -20.35 -15.04
C ASP A 305 32.85 -19.99 -14.17
N CYS A 306 32.64 -19.23 -13.08
CA CYS A 306 33.65 -18.86 -12.10
C CYS A 306 33.62 -19.76 -10.85
N ASN A 307 33.02 -20.95 -10.95
CA ASN A 307 32.88 -21.97 -9.89
C ASN A 307 32.07 -21.53 -8.66
N TYR A 308 31.20 -20.52 -8.78
CA TYR A 308 30.24 -20.21 -7.72
C TYR A 308 28.98 -21.05 -7.84
N LYS A 309 28.41 -21.43 -6.70
CA LYS A 309 27.11 -22.10 -6.67
C LYS A 309 26.00 -21.07 -6.80
N VAL A 310 25.08 -21.28 -7.74
CA VAL A 310 23.89 -20.45 -7.89
C VAL A 310 22.64 -21.29 -7.66
N VAL A 311 21.67 -20.74 -6.94
CA VAL A 311 20.38 -21.38 -6.64
C VAL A 311 19.26 -20.44 -7.07
N HIS A 312 18.25 -20.99 -7.74
CA HIS A 312 17.05 -20.27 -8.13
C HIS A 312 15.87 -20.74 -7.29
N ALA A 313 15.22 -19.80 -6.60
CA ALA A 313 13.94 -20.07 -5.97
C ALA A 313 12.83 -20.19 -7.04
N PRO A 314 11.75 -20.96 -6.79
CA PRO A 314 10.61 -21.05 -7.71
C PRO A 314 9.86 -19.72 -7.89
N ASP A 315 9.71 -18.97 -6.80
CA ASP A 315 9.10 -17.64 -6.74
C ASP A 315 9.95 -16.78 -5.80
N ASP A 316 9.59 -16.71 -4.53
CA ASP A 316 10.33 -15.90 -3.56
C ASP A 316 11.56 -16.61 -2.97
N ALA A 317 12.71 -15.94 -2.91
CA ALA A 317 13.95 -16.54 -2.43
C ALA A 317 14.15 -16.47 -0.90
N ASP A 318 13.31 -15.75 -0.14
CA ASP A 318 13.54 -15.50 1.29
C ASP A 318 13.78 -16.79 2.08
N VAL A 319 12.98 -17.84 1.84
CA VAL A 319 13.12 -19.14 2.51
C VAL A 319 14.36 -19.89 2.02
N THR A 320 14.61 -19.92 0.71
CA THR A 320 15.78 -20.60 0.11
C THR A 320 17.10 -19.97 0.55
N ILE A 321 17.14 -18.64 0.69
CA ILE A 321 18.28 -17.89 1.22
C ILE A 321 18.58 -18.31 2.67
N VAL A 322 17.57 -18.68 3.45
CA VAL A 322 17.74 -19.10 4.86
C VAL A 322 17.97 -20.60 5.03
N GLN A 323 17.38 -21.45 4.19
CA GLN A 323 17.66 -22.89 4.21
C GLN A 323 19.13 -23.20 3.87
N THR A 324 19.67 -22.50 2.87
CA THR A 324 21.06 -22.67 2.42
C THR A 324 22.11 -22.52 3.55
N PRO A 325 22.12 -21.45 4.37
CA PRO A 325 23.05 -21.31 5.48
C PRO A 325 22.76 -22.26 6.63
N VAL A 326 21.49 -22.62 6.89
CA VAL A 326 21.14 -23.61 7.93
C VAL A 326 21.74 -24.99 7.59
N GLN A 327 21.73 -25.38 6.32
CA GLN A 327 22.38 -26.60 5.83
C GLN A 327 23.91 -26.49 5.91
N HIS A 328 24.51 -25.41 5.40
CA HIS A 328 25.97 -25.23 5.46
C HIS A 328 26.53 -25.13 6.89
N ALA A 329 25.73 -24.63 7.84
CA ALA A 329 26.08 -24.52 9.25
C ALA A 329 26.32 -25.88 9.93
N GLN A 330 25.87 -26.99 9.34
CA GLN A 330 26.18 -28.34 9.84
C GLN A 330 27.68 -28.67 9.77
N HIS A 331 28.44 -27.96 8.92
CA HIS A 331 29.83 -28.31 8.63
C HIS A 331 30.80 -27.12 8.75
N SER A 332 30.30 -25.89 8.70
CA SER A 332 31.15 -24.69 8.62
C SER A 332 30.42 -23.46 9.12
N GLN A 333 31.16 -22.45 9.57
CA GLN A 333 30.60 -21.14 9.88
C GLN A 333 30.08 -20.46 8.61
N VAL A 334 28.91 -19.81 8.70
CA VAL A 334 28.25 -19.21 7.54
C VAL A 334 27.97 -17.73 7.75
N ILE A 335 28.22 -16.90 6.74
CA ILE A 335 27.86 -15.49 6.71
C ILE A 335 26.81 -15.26 5.62
N VAL A 336 25.60 -14.89 6.04
CA VAL A 336 24.50 -14.51 5.17
C VAL A 336 24.57 -13.01 4.91
N ILE A 337 24.63 -12.63 3.64
CA ILE A 337 24.67 -11.24 3.19
C ILE A 337 23.30 -10.86 2.63
N GLY A 338 22.62 -9.92 3.28
CA GLY A 338 21.29 -9.49 2.87
C GLY A 338 20.82 -8.23 3.58
N GLU A 339 19.75 -7.64 3.06
CA GLU A 339 19.15 -6.40 3.59
C GLU A 339 17.71 -6.59 4.07
N ASP A 340 17.06 -7.71 3.70
CA ASP A 340 15.66 -7.92 4.07
C ASP A 340 15.52 -8.36 5.52
N THR A 341 14.49 -7.82 6.18
CA THR A 341 14.15 -8.16 7.56
C THR A 341 13.55 -9.56 7.66
N ASP A 342 12.90 -10.01 6.60
CA ASP A 342 12.30 -11.34 6.50
C ASP A 342 13.38 -12.41 6.73
N LEU A 343 14.57 -12.24 6.14
CA LEU A 343 15.72 -13.14 6.33
C LEU A 343 16.15 -13.28 7.80
N LEU A 344 16.31 -12.15 8.51
CA LEU A 344 16.72 -12.18 9.92
C LEU A 344 15.66 -12.87 10.79
N VAL A 345 14.38 -12.62 10.52
CA VAL A 345 13.25 -13.22 11.23
C VAL A 345 13.24 -14.74 11.04
N ILE A 346 13.36 -15.20 9.79
CA ILE A 346 13.36 -16.63 9.46
C ILE A 346 14.62 -17.31 10.00
N LEU A 347 15.80 -16.68 9.93
CA LEU A 347 17.05 -17.19 10.50
C LEU A 347 16.94 -17.43 12.01
N CYS A 348 16.38 -16.47 12.75
CA CYS A 348 16.17 -16.61 14.20
C CYS A 348 15.23 -17.78 14.54
N SER A 349 14.24 -18.05 13.68
CA SER A 349 13.29 -19.14 13.87
C SER A 349 13.85 -20.51 13.47
N ARG A 350 14.69 -20.57 12.42
CA ARG A 350 15.10 -21.84 11.79
C ARG A 350 16.48 -22.35 12.18
N SER A 351 17.39 -21.47 12.62
CA SER A 351 18.74 -21.92 12.95
C SER A 351 18.72 -22.89 14.12
N GLN A 352 19.64 -23.85 14.12
CA GLN A 352 19.84 -24.78 15.23
C GLN A 352 21.07 -24.36 16.03
N SER A 353 21.00 -24.48 17.36
CA SER A 353 22.05 -23.98 18.26
C SER A 353 23.24 -24.94 18.41
N ASP A 354 23.10 -26.18 17.93
CA ASP A 354 24.13 -27.22 17.89
C ASP A 354 24.95 -27.22 16.59
N HIS A 355 24.57 -26.39 15.60
CA HIS A 355 25.33 -26.17 14.37
C HIS A 355 26.40 -25.07 14.57
N HIS A 356 27.31 -24.92 13.60
CA HIS A 356 28.24 -23.79 13.56
C HIS A 356 27.52 -22.45 13.48
N ASN A 357 28.20 -21.38 13.91
CA ASN A 357 27.63 -20.04 13.95
C ASN A 357 27.17 -19.56 12.57
N ILE A 358 25.97 -18.98 12.54
CA ILE A 358 25.46 -18.23 11.40
C ILE A 358 25.50 -16.76 11.77
N TYR A 359 26.12 -15.95 10.92
CA TYR A 359 26.10 -14.51 11.00
C TYR A 359 25.23 -13.95 9.89
N PHE A 360 24.32 -13.05 10.23
CA PHE A 360 23.64 -12.24 9.23
C PHE A 360 24.30 -10.87 9.19
N LYS A 361 24.65 -10.38 8.01
CA LYS A 361 25.42 -9.15 7.84
C LYS A 361 24.78 -8.26 6.79
N SER A 362 24.48 -7.02 7.18
CA SER A 362 24.06 -5.99 6.24
C SER A 362 25.26 -5.46 5.47
N GLU A 363 25.06 -5.01 4.24
CA GLU A 363 26.14 -4.41 3.46
C GLU A 363 26.15 -2.89 3.62
N PRO A 364 27.33 -2.25 3.70
CA PRO A 364 27.40 -0.79 3.80
C PRO A 364 26.78 -0.17 2.54
N LYS A 365 25.84 0.76 2.71
CA LYS A 365 25.33 1.60 1.60
C LYS A 365 26.25 2.80 1.43
N GLN A 366 26.33 3.38 0.23
CA GLN A 366 27.17 4.55 -0.05
C GLN A 366 26.92 5.72 0.93
N SER A 367 25.74 5.80 1.55
CA SER A 367 25.37 6.83 2.53
C SER A 367 25.52 6.43 4.00
N THR A 368 25.81 5.16 4.32
CA THR A 368 25.85 4.65 5.71
C THR A 368 27.01 3.67 5.89
N LEU A 369 28.03 4.12 6.62
CA LEU A 369 29.23 3.33 6.96
C LEU A 369 28.98 2.23 8.02
N ARG A 370 27.80 2.22 8.66
CA ARG A 370 27.53 1.33 9.79
C ARG A 370 27.06 -0.04 9.29
N ILE A 371 28.01 -0.97 9.18
CA ILE A 371 27.75 -2.39 8.99
C ILE A 371 27.10 -2.94 10.26
N ARG A 372 26.01 -3.68 10.10
CA ARG A 372 25.38 -4.42 11.19
C ARG A 372 25.60 -5.91 10.98
N ILE A 373 25.97 -6.58 12.06
CA ILE A 373 26.27 -8.01 12.10
C ILE A 373 25.45 -8.60 13.25
N TRP A 374 24.54 -9.50 12.93
CA TRP A 374 23.82 -10.31 13.91
C TRP A 374 24.50 -11.68 13.99
N ASP A 375 25.04 -12.00 15.16
CA ASP A 375 25.27 -13.38 15.55
C ASP A 375 23.90 -13.99 15.85
N ILE A 376 23.47 -14.97 15.06
CA ILE A 376 22.12 -15.53 15.17
C ILE A 376 21.96 -16.30 16.49
N ASN A 377 23.00 -16.96 16.98
CA ASN A 377 22.94 -17.70 18.24
C ASN A 377 22.78 -16.73 19.42
N LYS A 378 23.60 -15.68 19.51
CA LYS A 378 23.45 -14.64 20.53
C LYS A 378 22.13 -13.89 20.44
N THR A 379 21.65 -13.66 19.21
CA THR A 379 20.34 -13.02 18.99
C THR A 379 19.22 -13.89 19.56
N LYS A 380 19.28 -15.21 19.34
CA LYS A 380 18.32 -16.18 19.89
C LYS A 380 18.39 -16.28 21.40
N GLU A 381 19.59 -16.26 21.99
CA GLU A 381 19.76 -16.24 23.45
C GLU A 381 19.07 -15.03 24.08
N LYS A 382 19.22 -13.84 23.49
CA LYS A 382 18.58 -12.60 24.00
C LYS A 382 17.07 -12.57 23.79
N LEU A 383 16.58 -13.11 22.68
CA LEU A 383 15.14 -13.14 22.40
C LEU A 383 14.43 -14.25 23.19
N GLY A 384 15.12 -15.37 23.44
CA GLY A 384 14.56 -16.58 24.03
C GLY A 384 13.83 -17.46 23.01
N LYS A 385 13.84 -18.77 23.26
CA LYS A 385 13.32 -19.81 22.35
C LYS A 385 11.87 -19.55 21.91
N THR A 386 10.98 -19.22 22.85
CA THR A 386 9.56 -18.98 22.55
C THR A 386 9.37 -17.82 21.59
N ILE A 387 10.08 -16.70 21.81
CA ILE A 387 9.98 -15.51 20.95
C ILE A 387 10.53 -15.80 19.57
N CYS A 388 11.67 -16.50 19.46
CA CYS A 388 12.23 -16.92 18.18
C CYS A 388 11.25 -17.76 17.36
N ASN A 389 10.53 -18.68 18.01
CA ASN A 389 9.53 -19.52 17.33
C ASN A 389 8.38 -18.69 16.78
N ILE A 390 7.83 -17.74 17.55
CA ILE A 390 6.68 -16.91 17.13
C ILE A 390 7.10 -15.65 16.35
N LEU A 391 8.39 -15.39 16.17
CA LEU A 391 8.87 -14.18 15.51
C LEU A 391 8.34 -14.03 14.08
N PRO A 392 8.25 -15.09 13.25
CA PRO A 392 7.62 -15.00 11.93
C PRO A 392 6.15 -14.59 12.00
N VAL A 393 5.40 -15.08 13.00
CA VAL A 393 4.00 -14.69 13.25
C VAL A 393 3.91 -13.21 13.63
N ILE A 394 4.73 -12.75 14.58
CA ILE A 394 4.76 -11.34 15.00
C ILE A 394 5.05 -10.43 13.80
N HIS A 395 6.03 -10.82 12.98
CA HIS A 395 6.46 -10.03 11.83
C HIS A 395 5.43 -10.02 10.69
N ALA A 396 4.80 -11.16 10.38
CA ALA A 396 3.73 -11.24 9.40
C ALA A 396 2.47 -10.49 9.87
N PHE A 397 2.04 -10.69 11.12
CA PHE A 397 0.84 -10.07 11.71
C PHE A 397 0.96 -8.55 11.77
N THR A 398 2.15 -8.03 12.06
CA THR A 398 2.37 -6.56 12.05
C THR A 398 2.57 -5.97 10.65
N GLY A 399 2.52 -6.81 9.61
CA GLY A 399 2.56 -6.46 8.20
C GLY A 399 3.90 -6.79 7.55
N CYS A 400 3.88 -7.49 6.42
CA CYS A 400 5.04 -7.81 5.60
C CYS A 400 4.72 -7.53 4.12
N ASP A 401 5.45 -8.12 3.17
CA ASP A 401 5.19 -7.86 1.75
C ASP A 401 3.87 -8.45 1.25
N THR A 402 3.31 -9.47 1.93
CA THR A 402 2.07 -10.17 1.55
C THR A 402 0.92 -9.95 2.54
N VAL A 403 1.22 -9.49 3.76
CA VAL A 403 0.24 -9.21 4.83
C VAL A 403 0.21 -7.72 5.15
N SER A 404 -1.00 -7.18 5.33
CA SER A 404 -1.23 -5.76 5.53
C SER A 404 -0.69 -5.25 6.87
N HIS A 405 -0.35 -3.96 6.98
CA HIS A 405 0.17 -3.36 8.22
C HIS A 405 -0.94 -2.93 9.17
N ILE A 406 -0.73 -3.04 10.48
CA ILE A 406 -1.71 -2.66 11.51
C ILE A 406 -1.51 -1.19 11.94
N PHE A 407 -2.52 -0.35 11.75
CA PHE A 407 -2.45 1.06 12.13
C PHE A 407 -2.20 1.23 13.64
N GLY A 408 -1.23 2.10 13.99
CA GLY A 408 -0.90 2.43 15.38
C GLY A 408 -0.04 1.41 16.13
N HIS A 409 0.29 0.27 15.51
CA HIS A 409 1.03 -0.83 16.16
C HIS A 409 2.27 -1.24 15.38
N GLY A 410 3.40 -0.59 15.66
CA GLY A 410 4.69 -0.91 15.02
C GLY A 410 5.33 -2.20 15.53
N LYS A 411 6.09 -2.89 14.65
CA LYS A 411 6.70 -4.22 14.92
C LYS A 411 7.50 -4.29 16.21
N GLY A 412 8.34 -3.30 16.48
CA GLY A 412 9.15 -3.25 17.70
C GLY A 412 8.33 -3.17 18.99
N ALA A 413 7.20 -2.44 18.96
CA ALA A 413 6.31 -2.35 20.11
C ALA A 413 5.57 -3.67 20.34
N VAL A 414 5.11 -4.32 19.27
CA VAL A 414 4.43 -5.63 19.35
C VAL A 414 5.39 -6.73 19.78
N LEU A 415 6.65 -6.72 19.31
CA LEU A 415 7.70 -7.62 19.78
C LEU A 415 7.89 -7.47 21.30
N LYS A 416 8.09 -6.24 21.79
CA LYS A 416 8.24 -5.98 23.24
C LYS A 416 7.04 -6.45 24.05
N LYS A 417 5.81 -6.23 23.56
CA LYS A 417 4.59 -6.75 24.21
C LYS A 417 4.58 -8.28 24.29
N ASN A 418 5.00 -8.97 23.22
CA ASN A 418 5.10 -10.43 23.23
C ASN A 418 6.17 -10.92 24.19
N MET A 419 7.32 -10.25 24.28
CA MET A 419 8.37 -10.58 25.27
C MET A 419 7.88 -10.52 26.72
N SER A 420 6.88 -9.69 27.02
CA SER A 420 6.31 -9.53 28.37
C SER A 420 4.95 -10.21 28.60
N SER A 421 4.35 -10.85 27.59
CA SER A 421 2.99 -11.39 27.69
C SER A 421 2.91 -12.84 27.22
N GLN A 422 2.84 -13.77 28.17
CA GLN A 422 2.63 -15.20 27.89
C GLN A 422 1.32 -15.43 27.10
N TYR A 423 0.26 -14.70 27.43
CA TYR A 423 -1.00 -14.75 26.70
C TYR A 423 -0.83 -14.47 25.20
N LEU A 424 -0.09 -13.42 24.83
CA LEU A 424 0.19 -13.12 23.42
C LEU A 424 1.04 -14.22 22.76
N GLN A 425 2.03 -14.75 23.48
CA GLN A 425 2.85 -15.86 22.98
C GLN A 425 2.00 -17.08 22.67
N GLU A 426 1.08 -17.47 23.54
CA GLU A 426 0.16 -18.59 23.35
C GLU A 426 -0.77 -18.37 22.14
N LYS A 427 -1.33 -17.16 21.98
CA LYS A 427 -2.14 -16.84 20.80
C LYS A 427 -1.32 -16.84 19.51
N ALA A 428 -0.09 -16.36 19.54
CA ALA A 428 0.80 -16.41 18.38
C ALA A 428 1.21 -17.85 18.02
N MET A 429 1.46 -18.72 19.01
CA MET A 429 1.75 -20.15 18.78
C MET A 429 0.62 -20.88 18.06
N THR A 430 -0.63 -20.43 18.21
CA THR A 430 -1.78 -21.01 17.47
C THR A 430 -1.57 -20.91 15.95
N PHE A 431 -0.82 -19.92 15.46
CA PHE A 431 -0.51 -19.75 14.03
C PHE A 431 0.56 -20.71 13.51
N LEU A 432 1.28 -21.41 14.41
CA LEU A 432 2.34 -22.35 14.05
C LEU A 432 1.85 -23.80 14.07
N ASN A 433 0.83 -24.09 14.88
CA ASN A 433 0.18 -25.38 14.95
C ASN A 433 -0.67 -25.67 13.70
N ASP A 434 -1.15 -26.90 13.54
CA ASP A 434 -2.08 -27.29 12.47
C ASP A 434 -3.52 -26.91 12.82
N SER A 435 -3.70 -25.62 13.08
CA SER A 435 -4.96 -25.01 13.49
C SER A 435 -5.87 -24.76 12.29
N ASN A 436 -7.19 -24.90 12.49
CA ASN A 436 -8.18 -24.60 11.45
C ASN A 436 -8.48 -23.09 11.35
N HIS A 437 -9.20 -22.69 10.31
CA HIS A 437 -9.57 -21.28 10.05
C HIS A 437 -10.24 -20.57 11.23
N ASN A 438 -11.07 -21.27 12.00
CA ASN A 438 -11.78 -20.67 13.13
C ASN A 438 -10.87 -20.44 14.33
N GLU A 439 -9.93 -21.35 14.59
CA GLU A 439 -8.92 -21.20 15.65
C GLU A 439 -7.98 -20.04 15.33
N ILE A 440 -7.52 -19.94 14.09
CA ILE A 440 -6.69 -18.82 13.61
C ILE A 440 -7.44 -17.49 13.71
N ALA A 441 -8.71 -17.45 13.29
CA ALA A 441 -9.54 -16.25 13.38
C ALA A 441 -9.70 -15.80 14.84
N LYS A 442 -10.02 -16.73 15.76
CA LYS A 442 -10.17 -16.43 17.19
C LYS A 442 -8.86 -15.98 17.82
N ALA A 443 -7.75 -16.65 17.52
CA ALA A 443 -6.44 -16.28 18.04
C ALA A 443 -6.03 -14.88 17.57
N GLY A 444 -6.19 -14.59 16.29
CA GLY A 444 -5.92 -13.27 15.73
C GLY A 444 -6.80 -12.16 16.30
N GLU A 445 -8.11 -12.42 16.47
CA GLU A 445 -9.02 -11.50 17.13
C GLU A 445 -8.56 -11.18 18.57
N LYS A 446 -8.15 -12.20 19.33
CA LYS A 446 -7.59 -12.01 20.68
C LYS A 446 -6.28 -11.20 20.69
N ILE A 447 -5.41 -11.38 19.69
CA ILE A 447 -4.20 -10.53 19.54
C ILE A 447 -4.61 -9.08 19.27
N PHE A 448 -5.52 -8.83 18.33
CA PHE A 448 -6.00 -7.47 18.04
C PHE A 448 -6.65 -6.80 19.26
N LEU A 449 -7.52 -7.51 19.99
CA LEU A 449 -8.14 -7.00 21.22
C LEU A 449 -7.05 -6.54 22.20
N HIS A 450 -6.05 -7.38 22.44
CA HIS A 450 -4.96 -7.02 23.34
C HIS A 450 -4.12 -5.82 22.83
N LEU A 451 -3.90 -5.71 21.52
CA LEU A 451 -3.16 -4.59 20.95
C LEU A 451 -3.90 -3.26 21.10
N TYR A 452 -5.22 -3.23 20.84
CA TYR A 452 -6.06 -2.04 20.87
C TYR A 452 -6.71 -1.72 22.24
N GLY A 453 -6.42 -2.53 23.27
CA GLY A 453 -6.96 -2.34 24.63
C GLY A 453 -8.43 -2.73 24.76
N GLY A 454 -8.78 -3.88 24.18
CA GLY A 454 -10.04 -4.60 24.36
C GLY A 454 -10.12 -5.36 25.67
N LEU A 455 -11.35 -5.67 26.08
CA LEU A 455 -11.63 -6.51 27.24
C LEU A 455 -11.63 -7.99 26.86
N GLU A 456 -11.46 -8.88 27.84
CA GLU A 456 -11.26 -10.32 27.60
C GLU A 456 -12.41 -11.01 26.86
N LEU A 457 -13.65 -10.64 27.20
CA LEU A 457 -14.88 -11.20 26.61
C LEU A 457 -15.49 -10.33 25.50
N GLU A 458 -14.82 -9.24 25.15
CA GLU A 458 -15.27 -8.32 24.10
C GLU A 458 -14.90 -8.85 22.70
N SER A 459 -15.71 -8.58 21.69
CA SER A 459 -15.36 -8.78 20.27
C SER A 459 -14.71 -7.53 19.70
N LEU A 460 -14.01 -7.64 18.57
CA LEU A 460 -13.45 -6.45 17.92
C LEU A 460 -14.53 -5.44 17.51
N ASP A 461 -15.70 -5.93 17.10
CA ASP A 461 -16.83 -5.08 16.72
C ASP A 461 -17.34 -4.27 17.92
N LEU A 462 -17.45 -4.89 19.10
CA LEU A 462 -17.85 -4.21 20.33
C LEU A 462 -16.75 -3.25 20.83
N LEU A 463 -15.48 -3.62 20.70
CA LEU A 463 -14.34 -2.74 20.99
C LEU A 463 -14.39 -1.47 20.11
N ARG A 464 -14.67 -1.62 18.81
CA ARG A 464 -14.81 -0.49 17.90
C ARG A 464 -15.91 0.46 18.36
N TYR A 465 -17.09 -0.07 18.70
CA TYR A 465 -18.19 0.72 19.24
C TYR A 465 -17.81 1.41 20.54
N ARG A 466 -17.23 0.71 21.52
CA ARG A 466 -16.82 1.28 22.81
C ARG A 466 -15.80 2.41 22.64
N LYS A 467 -14.80 2.23 21.78
CA LYS A 467 -13.80 3.28 21.48
C LYS A 467 -14.45 4.47 20.79
N PHE A 468 -15.35 4.25 19.85
CA PHE A 468 -16.14 5.32 19.23
C PHE A 468 -16.98 6.07 20.27
N ALA A 469 -17.78 5.36 21.07
CA ALA A 469 -18.65 5.93 22.09
C ALA A 469 -17.86 6.76 23.10
N SER A 470 -16.73 6.24 23.59
CA SER A 470 -15.86 6.96 24.53
C SER A 470 -15.31 8.27 23.96
N LYS A 471 -14.97 8.33 22.67
CA LYS A 471 -14.43 9.52 22.04
C LYS A 471 -15.51 10.52 21.63
N VAL A 472 -16.58 10.05 20.99
CA VAL A 472 -17.60 10.91 20.39
C VAL A 472 -18.69 11.29 21.40
N LEU A 473 -19.25 10.31 22.10
CA LEU A 473 -20.39 10.55 23.01
C LEU A 473 -19.96 11.16 24.34
N VAL A 474 -18.77 10.78 24.83
CA VAL A 474 -18.25 11.25 26.12
C VAL A 474 -17.22 12.37 25.94
N GLY A 475 -16.26 12.19 25.01
CA GLY A 475 -15.13 13.09 24.85
C GLY A 475 -15.34 14.29 23.91
N ASN A 476 -16.40 14.32 23.11
CA ASN A 476 -16.57 15.27 21.99
C ASN A 476 -15.34 15.35 21.05
N ILE A 477 -14.59 14.25 20.92
CA ILE A 477 -13.39 14.14 20.10
C ILE A 477 -13.74 13.47 18.78
N TYR A 478 -13.23 14.05 17.70
CA TYR A 478 -13.29 13.48 16.36
C TYR A 478 -12.59 12.11 16.28
N VAL A 479 -13.26 11.10 15.73
CA VAL A 479 -12.68 9.77 15.48
C VAL A 479 -12.19 9.67 14.05
N GLN A 480 -10.89 9.45 13.88
CA GLN A 480 -10.32 9.01 12.61
C GLN A 480 -10.56 7.50 12.43
N VAL A 481 -11.18 7.09 11.32
CA VAL A 481 -11.61 5.68 11.12
C VAL A 481 -10.44 4.69 11.18
N HIS A 482 -9.28 5.06 10.63
CA HIS A 482 -8.07 4.23 10.67
C HIS A 482 -7.54 3.99 12.09
N SER A 483 -7.93 4.83 13.07
CA SER A 483 -7.50 4.71 14.48
C SER A 483 -8.31 3.70 15.29
N LEU A 484 -9.42 3.19 14.74
CA LEU A 484 -10.19 2.10 15.35
C LEU A 484 -9.51 0.75 15.05
N SER A 485 -9.81 -0.27 15.85
CA SER A 485 -9.41 -1.65 15.52
C SER A 485 -10.10 -2.12 14.24
N PRO A 486 -9.57 -3.10 13.49
CA PRO A 486 -10.34 -3.76 12.43
C PRO A 486 -11.63 -4.38 12.96
N THR A 487 -12.62 -4.60 12.08
CA THR A 487 -13.78 -5.45 12.40
C THR A 487 -13.34 -6.90 12.62
N SER A 488 -14.15 -7.70 13.32
CA SER A 488 -13.91 -9.14 13.47
C SER A 488 -13.81 -9.83 12.10
N ASN A 489 -14.58 -9.36 11.09
CA ASN A 489 -14.51 -9.88 9.73
C ASN A 489 -13.17 -9.57 9.02
N ALA A 490 -12.71 -8.31 9.06
CA ALA A 490 -11.44 -7.94 8.45
C ALA A 490 -10.23 -8.57 9.18
N ALA A 491 -10.30 -8.64 10.51
CA ALA A 491 -9.29 -9.28 11.35
C ALA A 491 -9.14 -10.77 11.06
N LYS A 492 -10.25 -11.49 10.80
CA LYS A 492 -10.22 -12.90 10.36
C LYS A 492 -9.33 -13.07 9.13
N PHE A 493 -9.59 -12.35 8.04
CA PHE A 493 -8.81 -12.51 6.81
C PHE A 493 -7.37 -12.07 6.95
N HIS A 494 -7.10 -11.01 7.72
CA HIS A 494 -5.72 -10.65 8.07
C HIS A 494 -4.99 -11.79 8.80
N SER A 495 -5.68 -12.45 9.73
CA SER A 495 -5.11 -13.58 10.50
C SER A 495 -4.87 -14.81 9.62
N LEU A 496 -5.78 -15.13 8.71
CA LEU A 496 -5.58 -16.23 7.75
C LEU A 496 -4.33 -16.00 6.87
N ARG A 497 -4.14 -14.76 6.39
CA ARG A 497 -2.94 -14.40 5.63
C ARG A 497 -1.66 -14.49 6.44
N THR A 498 -1.70 -14.05 7.70
CA THR A 498 -0.59 -14.20 8.64
C THR A 498 -0.23 -15.67 8.84
N PHE A 499 -1.22 -16.55 9.01
CA PHE A 499 -1.01 -17.99 9.17
C PHE A 499 -0.30 -18.56 7.94
N TYR A 500 -0.85 -18.30 6.75
CA TYR A 500 -0.27 -18.74 5.49
C TYR A 500 1.20 -18.31 5.38
N GLN A 501 1.48 -17.02 5.57
CA GLN A 501 2.84 -16.50 5.43
C GLN A 501 3.80 -17.10 6.45
N SER A 502 3.35 -17.30 7.69
CA SER A 502 4.17 -17.88 8.75
C SER A 502 4.48 -19.35 8.48
N LYS A 503 3.52 -20.12 7.94
CA LYS A 503 3.71 -21.53 7.55
C LYS A 503 4.72 -21.66 6.42
N ILE A 504 4.59 -20.89 5.34
CA ILE A 504 5.52 -20.88 4.21
C ILE A 504 6.96 -20.55 4.66
N TRP A 505 7.14 -19.70 5.67
CA TRP A 505 8.47 -19.35 6.17
C TRP A 505 9.11 -20.45 7.04
N ILE A 506 8.32 -21.20 7.81
CA ILE A 506 8.84 -22.09 8.86
C ILE A 506 8.87 -23.55 8.44
N GLN A 507 7.90 -23.99 7.64
CA GLN A 507 7.77 -25.40 7.25
C GLN A 507 8.28 -25.60 5.82
N ASP A 508 9.00 -26.69 5.61
CA ASP A 508 9.45 -27.10 4.28
C ASP A 508 8.31 -27.86 3.57
N ASP A 509 8.19 -27.70 2.25
CA ASP A 509 7.23 -28.42 1.39
C ASP A 509 5.75 -28.33 1.82
N VAL A 510 5.31 -27.15 2.28
CA VAL A 510 3.90 -26.94 2.68
C VAL A 510 2.99 -26.82 1.46
N GLU A 511 2.06 -27.77 1.32
CA GLU A 511 0.96 -27.67 0.37
C GLU A 511 -0.23 -26.90 0.96
N ILE A 512 -0.13 -25.57 0.99
CA ILE A 512 -1.26 -24.68 1.27
C ILE A 512 -1.48 -23.70 0.12
N HIS A 513 -2.73 -23.48 -0.27
CA HIS A 513 -3.05 -22.60 -1.39
C HIS A 513 -3.53 -21.21 -0.89
N PRO A 514 -3.02 -20.08 -1.42
CA PRO A 514 -3.37 -18.76 -0.91
C PRO A 514 -4.87 -18.45 -0.91
N ILE A 515 -5.62 -18.96 -1.89
CA ILE A 515 -7.06 -18.69 -1.99
C ILE A 515 -7.82 -19.18 -0.75
N ASP A 516 -7.37 -20.28 -0.14
CA ASP A 516 -8.00 -20.83 1.07
C ASP A 516 -7.67 -20.00 2.32
N TRP A 517 -6.68 -19.10 2.24
CA TRP A 517 -6.13 -18.38 3.38
C TRP A 517 -6.25 -16.86 3.27
N GLY A 518 -7.27 -16.38 2.55
CA GLY A 518 -7.66 -14.97 2.56
C GLY A 518 -7.15 -14.14 1.39
N TRP A 519 -6.88 -14.79 0.26
CA TRP A 519 -6.71 -14.17 -1.05
C TRP A 519 -7.80 -14.65 -2.03
N TYR A 520 -7.98 -13.91 -3.12
CA TYR A 520 -8.82 -14.30 -4.24
C TYR A 520 -8.15 -13.89 -5.56
N THR A 521 -8.50 -14.57 -6.65
CA THR A 521 -7.97 -14.26 -7.98
C THR A 521 -8.87 -13.23 -8.66
N SER A 522 -8.27 -12.17 -9.20
CA SER A 522 -8.96 -11.19 -10.04
C SER A 522 -8.07 -10.85 -11.24
N GLY A 523 -8.52 -11.22 -12.44
CA GLY A 523 -7.66 -11.25 -13.63
C GLY A 523 -6.48 -12.20 -13.42
N ASN A 524 -5.26 -11.78 -13.80
CA ASN A 524 -4.03 -12.56 -13.61
C ASN A 524 -3.26 -12.14 -12.34
N LYS A 525 -3.96 -11.81 -11.24
CA LYS A 525 -3.35 -11.35 -9.99
C LYS A 525 -4.08 -11.95 -8.78
N LEU A 526 -3.31 -12.24 -7.72
CA LEU A 526 -3.84 -12.58 -6.40
C LEU A 526 -4.02 -11.30 -5.56
N LEU A 527 -5.24 -11.07 -5.08
CA LEU A 527 -5.59 -9.90 -4.26
C LEU A 527 -6.05 -10.34 -2.86
N PRO A 528 -5.73 -9.58 -1.81
CA PRO A 528 -6.17 -9.93 -0.46
C PRO A 528 -7.68 -9.70 -0.29
N ILE A 529 -8.37 -10.64 0.35
CA ILE A 529 -9.74 -10.46 0.82
C ILE A 529 -9.70 -9.47 1.99
N ARG A 530 -10.20 -8.26 1.78
CA ARG A 530 -10.18 -7.20 2.80
C ARG A 530 -11.28 -7.38 3.84
N SER A 531 -12.48 -7.69 3.37
CA SER A 531 -13.68 -7.99 4.14
C SER A 531 -14.65 -8.72 3.21
N THR A 532 -15.55 -9.52 3.78
CA THR A 532 -16.69 -10.14 3.06
C THR A 532 -17.99 -9.40 3.30
N LEU A 533 -18.02 -8.46 4.26
CA LEU A 533 -19.18 -7.62 4.51
C LEU A 533 -19.20 -6.41 3.57
N PRO A 534 -20.39 -5.90 3.22
CA PRO A 534 -20.50 -4.63 2.52
C PRO A 534 -19.91 -3.48 3.36
N PRO A 535 -19.65 -2.31 2.76
CA PRO A 535 -19.12 -1.15 3.49
C PRO A 535 -19.96 -0.72 4.69
N ALA A 536 -21.28 -0.88 4.65
CA ALA A 536 -22.20 -0.58 5.74
C ALA A 536 -23.45 -1.50 5.64
N PRO A 537 -24.26 -1.64 6.71
CA PRO A 537 -25.52 -2.38 6.62
C PRO A 537 -26.46 -1.80 5.55
N ASP A 538 -27.21 -2.65 4.86
CA ASP A 538 -28.14 -2.26 3.80
C ASP A 538 -29.12 -1.16 4.22
N LYS A 539 -29.62 -1.20 5.47
CA LYS A 539 -30.51 -0.16 6.01
C LYS A 539 -29.83 1.21 6.02
N LEU A 540 -28.53 1.30 6.30
CA LEU A 540 -27.76 2.56 6.22
C LEU A 540 -27.48 2.96 4.78
N LEU A 541 -27.09 2.01 3.93
CA LEU A 541 -26.86 2.26 2.50
C LEU A 541 -28.12 2.81 1.81
N LYS A 542 -29.30 2.34 2.21
CA LYS A 542 -30.62 2.76 1.72
C LYS A 542 -31.17 4.03 2.38
N THR A 543 -30.63 4.46 3.54
CA THR A 543 -31.15 5.63 4.29
C THR A 543 -30.43 6.93 3.98
N ILE A 544 -30.06 7.15 2.72
CA ILE A 544 -29.67 8.47 2.26
C ILE A 544 -30.94 9.35 2.25
N ARG A 545 -31.16 10.07 3.36
CA ARG A 545 -32.34 10.93 3.60
C ARG A 545 -32.25 12.24 2.83
N CYS A 546 -33.40 12.86 2.61
CA CYS A 546 -33.48 14.23 2.14
C CYS A 546 -33.67 15.21 3.29
N ASN A 547 -33.01 16.38 3.19
CA ASN A 547 -33.24 17.53 4.07
C ASN A 547 -34.24 18.52 3.43
N CYS A 548 -35.26 18.00 2.74
CA CYS A 548 -36.25 18.83 2.10
C CYS A 548 -37.08 19.58 3.15
N LYS A 549 -37.12 20.90 3.03
CA LYS A 549 -37.99 21.80 3.81
C LYS A 549 -39.38 22.00 3.17
N GLN A 550 -39.54 21.49 1.94
CA GLN A 550 -40.74 21.60 1.12
C GLN A 550 -41.10 20.22 0.56
N ASN A 551 -42.24 20.12 -0.13
CA ASN A 551 -42.76 18.89 -0.69
C ASN A 551 -41.73 18.16 -1.58
N CYS A 552 -41.67 16.82 -1.48
CA CYS A 552 -40.70 16.00 -2.20
C CYS A 552 -41.20 15.59 -3.60
N ASP A 553 -41.83 16.51 -4.31
CA ASP A 553 -42.45 16.29 -5.63
C ASP A 553 -41.46 16.41 -6.81
N SER A 554 -40.23 16.82 -6.54
CA SER A 554 -39.22 17.04 -7.56
C SER A 554 -37.94 16.26 -7.27
N LYS A 555 -37.10 16.10 -8.30
CA LYS A 555 -35.76 15.49 -8.16
C LYS A 555 -34.77 16.34 -7.34
N ARG A 556 -35.24 17.42 -6.67
CA ARG A 556 -34.50 18.14 -5.62
C ARG A 556 -34.48 17.35 -4.31
N CYS A 557 -35.49 16.52 -4.06
CA CYS A 557 -35.46 15.54 -2.99
C CYS A 557 -34.43 14.45 -3.32
N THR A 558 -33.45 14.24 -2.43
CA THR A 558 -32.43 13.22 -2.61
C THR A 558 -33.02 11.81 -2.57
N CYS A 559 -34.09 11.54 -1.82
CA CYS A 559 -34.78 10.26 -1.87
C CYS A 559 -35.43 10.01 -3.24
N ARG A 560 -36.29 10.94 -3.71
CA ARG A 560 -36.94 10.86 -5.05
C ARG A 560 -35.94 10.79 -6.19
N LYS A 561 -34.84 11.54 -6.09
CA LYS A 561 -33.77 11.57 -7.10
C LYS A 561 -33.07 10.23 -7.28
N HIS A 562 -33.01 9.42 -6.24
CA HIS A 562 -32.41 8.09 -6.25
C HIS A 562 -33.46 6.96 -6.30
N GLY A 563 -34.74 7.29 -6.53
CA GLY A 563 -35.80 6.30 -6.70
C GLY A 563 -36.25 5.60 -5.41
N ILE A 564 -36.05 6.24 -4.25
CA ILE A 564 -36.38 5.69 -2.93
C ILE A 564 -37.49 6.54 -2.31
N ASP A 565 -38.42 5.90 -1.60
CA ASP A 565 -39.48 6.59 -0.87
C ASP A 565 -38.96 7.35 0.36
N CYS A 566 -39.52 8.51 0.62
CA CYS A 566 -39.30 9.33 1.81
C CYS A 566 -39.95 8.68 3.04
N SER A 567 -39.14 8.49 4.07
CA SER A 567 -39.58 8.00 5.39
C SER A 567 -39.81 9.15 6.38
N ILE A 568 -40.41 8.83 7.53
CA ILE A 568 -40.70 9.76 8.63
C ILE A 568 -39.43 10.47 9.16
N GLY A 569 -38.24 9.89 8.93
CA GLY A 569 -36.95 10.48 9.30
C GLY A 569 -36.39 11.54 8.34
N CYS A 570 -37.08 11.89 7.25
CA CYS A 570 -36.64 12.88 6.25
C CYS A 570 -37.12 14.31 6.57
N GLY A 571 -36.22 15.31 6.51
CA GLY A 571 -36.51 16.75 6.47
C GLY A 571 -37.62 17.29 7.40
N GLU A 572 -38.19 18.44 7.07
CA GLU A 572 -39.33 19.01 7.81
C GLU A 572 -40.68 18.43 7.33
N PHE A 573 -40.71 17.84 6.13
CA PHE A 573 -41.93 17.34 5.49
C PHE A 573 -42.12 15.83 5.73
N ARG A 574 -42.64 15.50 6.92
CA ARG A 574 -42.72 14.13 7.49
C ARG A 574 -43.93 13.34 6.98
N GLY A 575 -43.80 12.61 5.87
CA GLY A 575 -44.68 11.50 5.48
C GLY A 575 -46.14 11.83 5.10
N ILE A 576 -46.88 12.56 5.94
CA ILE A 576 -48.33 12.75 5.85
C ILE A 576 -48.74 13.56 4.61
N ASN A 577 -47.93 14.53 4.19
CA ASN A 577 -48.16 15.31 2.96
C ASN A 577 -47.05 15.12 1.92
N CYS A 578 -46.10 14.21 2.18
CA CYS A 578 -44.95 14.02 1.31
C CYS A 578 -45.34 13.20 0.07
N THR A 579 -45.32 13.84 -1.10
CA THR A 579 -45.64 13.21 -2.41
C THR A 579 -44.68 12.11 -2.87
N ASN A 580 -43.65 11.83 -2.09
CA ASN A 580 -42.68 10.76 -2.32
C ASN A 580 -42.66 9.77 -1.14
N SER A 581 -43.70 9.73 -0.32
CA SER A 581 -43.88 8.75 0.77
C SER A 581 -44.99 7.76 0.42
N PRO A 582 -44.92 6.49 0.84
CA PRO A 582 -46.04 5.57 0.65
C PRO A 582 -47.27 6.05 1.43
N ASN A 583 -48.47 5.92 0.85
CA ASN A 583 -49.72 6.30 1.52
C ASN A 583 -49.88 5.51 2.81
N LEU A 584 -49.70 6.17 3.97
CA LEU A 584 -49.94 5.57 5.28
C LEU A 584 -51.45 5.31 5.44
N THR A 585 -51.82 4.04 5.62
CA THR A 585 -53.16 3.69 6.11
C THR A 585 -53.31 4.09 7.57
N GLN A 586 -54.51 4.48 7.98
CA GLN A 586 -54.88 5.04 9.29
C GLN A 586 -54.42 4.28 10.56
N CYS A 587 -53.85 3.08 10.45
CA CYS A 587 -53.32 2.31 11.58
C CYS A 587 -52.02 2.85 12.19
N ASP A 588 -51.24 3.68 11.48
CA ASP A 588 -49.92 4.14 11.96
C ASP A 588 -49.97 5.45 12.79
N LEU A 589 -51.16 5.99 13.07
CA LEU A 589 -51.34 7.30 13.70
C LEU A 589 -51.65 7.29 15.21
N THR A 590 -51.68 6.13 15.87
CA THR A 590 -52.07 6.04 17.30
C THR A 590 -51.01 5.43 18.21
N SER A 591 -49.78 5.94 18.16
CA SER A 591 -48.78 5.67 19.19
C SER A 591 -47.83 6.86 19.32
N THR A 592 -48.30 7.94 19.95
CA THR A 592 -47.43 8.91 20.62
C THR A 592 -47.13 8.47 22.03
#